data_AF-A0A1F3SS53-F1
#
_entry.id   AF-A0A1F3SS53-F1
#
_cell.length_a   1.000
_cell.length_b   1.000
_cell.length_c   1.000
_cell.angle_alpha   90.00
_cell.angle_beta   90.00
_cell.angle_gamma   90.00
#
_symmetry.space_group_name_H-M   'P 1'
#
loop_
_entity.id
_entity.type
_entity.pdbx_description
1 polymer ?
#
loop_
_entity_poly.entity_id
_entity_poly.type
_entity_poly.pdbx_seq_one_letter_code
_entity_poly.pdbx_strand_id
1 'polypeptide(L)'
;MIKKMLLPEDYRKENWKIHRIASDFELHDCWILPIKPRVSPESFYEVFEFITNFYPAQDSSLIDALFKIRFTVGALMKWDGPDSWGTIPGTSEKSLADRLTPEEKNANQIQRAKRPTNMMEKFKPVYLFPNEGVLEISNRTVYALLHLGLTSQTKLTLGVYIKSRGALTTFYMTLIKPFRHWVVYPTWFRAMQANWEHHLNSPSL
;
A
#
# COMPACT_ATOMS: atom_id res chain seq x y z
N MET A 1 -13.23 -0.41 17.94
CA MET A 1 -11.85 -0.03 18.31
C MET A 1 -10.90 -0.69 17.32
N ILE A 2 -10.53 -0.01 16.22
CA ILE A 2 -9.69 -0.61 15.16
C ILE A 2 -8.23 -0.35 15.52
N LYS A 3 -7.59 -1.29 16.22
CA LYS A 3 -6.24 -1.12 16.78
C LYS A 3 -5.50 -2.45 16.86
N LYS A 4 -5.04 -3.00 15.74
CA LYS A 4 -3.90 -3.91 15.84
C LYS A 4 -2.86 -3.60 14.78
N MET A 5 -2.00 -2.65 15.15
CA MET A 5 -0.66 -2.59 14.58
C MET A 5 -0.03 -3.96 14.82
N LEU A 6 0.42 -4.60 13.74
CA LEU A 6 1.08 -5.88 13.84
C LEU A 6 2.49 -5.62 14.38
N LEU A 7 3.02 -6.56 15.16
CA LEU A 7 4.43 -6.47 15.51
C LEU A 7 5.26 -6.77 14.25
N PRO A 8 6.28 -5.97 13.92
CA PRO A 8 7.09 -6.18 12.72
C PRO A 8 7.67 -7.60 12.61
N GLU A 9 8.02 -8.22 13.73
CA GLU A 9 8.48 -9.61 13.81
C GLU A 9 7.40 -10.61 13.39
N ASP A 10 6.13 -10.39 13.75
CA ASP A 10 5.04 -11.27 13.34
C ASP A 10 4.72 -11.12 11.86
N TYR A 11 4.82 -9.89 11.34
CA TYR A 11 4.66 -9.61 9.93
C TYR A 11 5.78 -10.26 9.08
N ARG A 12 7.02 -10.29 9.58
CA ARG A 12 8.18 -10.88 8.88
C ARG A 12 8.30 -12.41 8.98
N LYS A 13 7.52 -13.07 9.84
CA LYS A 13 7.49 -14.55 9.93
C LYS A 13 6.77 -15.19 8.74
N GLU A 14 5.94 -14.42 8.04
CA GLU A 14 5.21 -14.90 6.87
C GLU A 14 6.17 -15.13 5.71
N ASN A 15 5.96 -16.20 4.94
CA ASN A 15 6.83 -16.55 3.81
C ASN A 15 6.44 -15.75 2.54
N TRP A 16 6.52 -14.43 2.63
CA TRP A 16 6.22 -13.50 1.54
C TRP A 16 7.47 -13.06 0.79
N LYS A 17 7.35 -12.92 -0.52
CA LYS A 17 8.43 -12.49 -1.43
C LYS A 17 8.88 -11.07 -1.15
N ILE A 18 7.99 -10.20 -0.65
CA ILE A 18 8.31 -8.81 -0.34
C ILE A 18 9.52 -8.68 0.60
N HIS A 19 9.66 -9.59 1.57
CA HIS A 19 10.75 -9.54 2.55
C HIS A 19 12.11 -9.73 1.89
N ARG A 20 12.18 -10.52 0.81
CA ARG A 20 13.39 -10.71 0.02
C ARG A 20 13.63 -9.52 -0.90
N ILE A 21 12.64 -9.17 -1.72
CA ILE A 21 12.85 -8.19 -2.80
C ILE A 21 12.90 -6.74 -2.30
N ALA A 22 12.38 -6.44 -1.12
CA ALA A 22 12.46 -5.11 -0.49
C ALA A 22 13.31 -5.13 0.80
N SER A 23 14.29 -6.02 0.88
CA SER A 23 15.18 -6.18 2.05
C SER A 23 15.97 -4.91 2.41
N ASP A 24 16.18 -4.02 1.45
CA ASP A 24 16.85 -2.73 1.58
C ASP A 24 15.88 -1.56 1.84
N PHE A 25 14.59 -1.84 2.00
CA PHE A 25 13.56 -0.88 2.40
C PHE A 25 13.30 -0.96 3.91
N GLU A 26 12.96 0.17 4.51
CA GLU A 26 12.51 0.23 5.90
C GLU A 26 11.02 -0.10 5.96
N LEU A 27 10.63 -1.08 6.80
CA LEU A 27 9.22 -1.32 7.13
C LEU A 27 8.77 -0.26 8.14
N HIS A 28 8.06 0.76 7.66
CA HIS A 28 7.60 1.87 8.49
C HIS A 28 6.36 1.52 9.29
N ASP A 29 5.43 0.77 8.69
CA ASP A 29 4.14 0.47 9.28
C ASP A 29 3.68 -0.93 8.90
N CYS A 30 3.07 -1.64 9.84
CA CYS A 30 2.35 -2.87 9.55
C CYS A 30 1.07 -3.00 10.39
N TRP A 31 -0.01 -3.42 9.73
CA TRP A 31 -1.36 -3.41 10.29
C TRP A 31 -2.10 -4.69 9.93
N ILE A 32 -2.98 -5.13 10.82
CA ILE A 32 -4.06 -6.06 10.45
C ILE A 32 -5.24 -5.20 9.98
N LEU A 33 -5.70 -5.40 8.76
CA LEU A 33 -6.84 -4.67 8.22
C LEU A 33 -8.14 -5.23 8.81
N PRO A 34 -9.13 -4.39 9.13
CA PRO A 34 -10.42 -4.80 9.68
C PRO A 34 -11.36 -5.37 8.59
N ILE A 35 -10.80 -6.10 7.63
CA ILE A 35 -11.52 -6.73 6.54
C ILE A 35 -11.41 -8.24 6.74
N LYS A 36 -12.52 -8.95 6.59
CA LYS A 36 -12.56 -10.41 6.59
C LYS A 36 -12.90 -10.87 5.19
N PRO A 37 -11.91 -11.26 4.37
CA PRO A 37 -12.17 -11.87 3.08
C PRO A 37 -13.05 -13.12 3.23
N ARG A 38 -13.84 -13.45 2.21
CA ARG A 38 -14.45 -14.79 2.11
C ARG A 38 -13.35 -15.84 2.09
N VAL A 39 -13.63 -17.09 2.46
CA VAL A 39 -12.64 -18.17 2.33
C VAL A 39 -12.83 -18.85 0.98
N SER A 40 -11.93 -18.59 0.04
CA SER A 40 -11.92 -19.16 -1.30
C SER A 40 -10.51 -19.06 -1.92
N PRO A 41 -10.24 -19.74 -3.05
CA PRO A 41 -9.00 -19.53 -3.80
C PRO A 41 -8.85 -18.10 -4.36
N GLU A 42 -9.95 -17.35 -4.48
CA GLU A 42 -9.99 -16.02 -5.09
C GLU A 42 -9.98 -14.87 -4.08
N SER A 43 -10.04 -15.18 -2.78
CA SER A 43 -10.20 -14.22 -1.68
C SER A 43 -9.21 -13.07 -1.73
N PHE A 44 -7.94 -13.38 -2.02
CA PHE A 44 -6.91 -12.36 -2.04
C PHE A 44 -7.06 -11.42 -3.24
N TYR A 45 -7.43 -11.95 -4.42
CA TYR A 45 -7.65 -11.13 -5.60
C TYR A 45 -8.84 -10.20 -5.42
N GLU A 46 -9.95 -10.71 -4.88
CA GLU A 46 -11.15 -9.93 -4.57
C GLU A 46 -10.83 -8.77 -3.61
N VAL A 47 -10.13 -9.05 -2.51
CA VAL A 47 -9.81 -8.01 -1.53
C VAL A 47 -8.72 -7.05 -2.02
N PHE A 48 -7.76 -7.52 -2.82
CA PHE A 48 -6.76 -6.66 -3.46
C PHE A 48 -7.43 -5.70 -4.44
N GLU A 49 -8.36 -6.18 -5.27
CA GLU A 49 -9.13 -5.35 -6.19
C GLU A 49 -10.00 -4.33 -5.43
N PHE A 50 -10.69 -4.76 -4.38
CA PHE A 50 -11.45 -3.87 -3.50
C PHE A 50 -10.59 -2.76 -2.94
N ILE A 51 -9.44 -3.08 -2.31
CA ILE A 51 -8.56 -2.09 -1.68
C ILE A 51 -7.98 -1.12 -2.70
N THR A 52 -7.54 -1.61 -3.87
CA THR A 52 -6.89 -0.80 -4.89
C THR A 52 -7.84 0.10 -5.68
N ASN A 53 -9.14 -0.20 -5.65
CA ASN A 53 -10.18 0.60 -6.29
C ASN A 53 -11.12 1.29 -5.28
N PHE A 54 -10.83 1.16 -4.00
CA PHE A 54 -11.66 1.70 -2.93
C PHE A 54 -11.75 3.23 -3.02
N TYR A 55 -12.99 3.75 -3.11
CA TYR A 55 -13.30 5.16 -2.90
C TYR A 55 -14.17 5.33 -1.66
N PRO A 56 -13.68 5.95 -0.58
CA PRO A 56 -14.55 6.32 0.52
C PRO A 56 -15.38 7.55 0.12
N ALA A 57 -16.59 7.34 -0.40
CA ALA A 57 -17.49 8.43 -0.77
C ALA A 57 -17.86 9.36 0.42
N GLN A 58 -17.78 8.88 1.66
CA GLN A 58 -18.14 9.62 2.88
C GLN A 58 -16.99 10.41 3.53
N ASP A 59 -15.72 10.13 3.20
CA ASP A 59 -14.54 10.75 3.86
C ASP A 59 -13.70 11.64 2.90
N SER A 60 -14.27 12.02 1.76
CA SER A 60 -13.60 12.81 0.72
C SER A 60 -12.93 14.07 1.28
N SER A 61 -13.61 14.81 2.16
CA SER A 61 -13.12 16.08 2.70
C SER A 61 -11.85 15.94 3.54
N LEU A 62 -11.75 14.89 4.36
CA LEU A 62 -10.58 14.67 5.21
C LEU A 62 -9.42 14.16 4.36
N ILE A 63 -9.65 13.20 3.47
CA ILE A 63 -8.61 12.67 2.59
C ILE A 63 -8.09 13.76 1.64
N ASP A 64 -8.99 14.57 1.07
CA ASP A 64 -8.65 15.72 0.24
C ASP A 64 -7.88 16.77 1.03
N ALA A 65 -8.24 17.02 2.30
CA ALA A 65 -7.49 17.93 3.16
C ALA A 65 -6.04 17.45 3.37
N LEU A 66 -5.79 16.14 3.34
CA LEU A 66 -4.46 15.56 3.55
C LEU A 66 -3.63 15.50 2.31
N PHE A 67 -4.25 15.23 1.17
CA PHE A 67 -3.62 15.50 -0.11
C PHE A 67 -3.30 16.99 -0.22
N LYS A 68 -4.21 17.89 0.14
CA LYS A 68 -3.95 19.34 0.15
C LYS A 68 -2.81 19.72 1.08
N ILE A 69 -2.79 19.26 2.33
CA ILE A 69 -1.68 19.53 3.27
C ILE A 69 -0.37 18.97 2.71
N ARG A 70 -0.36 17.75 2.16
CA ARG A 70 0.81 17.17 1.49
C ARG A 70 1.29 18.06 0.34
N PHE A 71 0.39 18.47 -0.55
CA PHE A 71 0.72 19.34 -1.68
C PHE A 71 1.17 20.74 -1.22
N THR A 72 0.57 21.31 -0.17
CA THR A 72 1.00 22.60 0.39
C THR A 72 2.41 22.51 0.98
N VAL A 73 2.71 21.44 1.73
CA VAL A 73 4.06 21.17 2.24
C VAL A 73 5.05 20.89 1.10
N GLY A 74 4.62 20.13 0.09
CA GLY A 74 5.40 19.83 -1.11
C GLY A 74 5.75 21.09 -1.91
N ALA A 75 4.78 21.97 -2.14
CA ALA A 75 4.94 23.23 -2.85
C ALA A 75 5.82 24.22 -2.08
N LEU A 76 5.58 24.39 -0.77
CA LEU A 76 6.36 25.30 0.08
C LEU A 76 7.85 24.93 0.11
N MET A 77 8.15 23.63 0.06
CA MET A 77 9.51 23.12 0.09
C MET A 77 10.11 22.87 -1.31
N LYS A 78 9.39 23.24 -2.40
CA LYS A 78 9.76 22.99 -3.82
C LYS A 78 10.00 21.50 -4.13
N TRP A 79 9.30 20.62 -3.43
CA TRP A 79 9.30 19.18 -3.66
C TRP A 79 8.34 18.78 -4.77
N ASP A 80 7.43 19.67 -5.18
CA ASP A 80 6.57 19.46 -6.34
C ASP A 80 7.33 19.86 -7.62
N GLY A 81 7.90 18.87 -8.28
CA GLY A 81 8.48 18.97 -9.63
C GLY A 81 7.79 17.95 -10.54
N PRO A 82 8.02 18.00 -11.87
CA PRO A 82 7.42 17.03 -12.79
C PRO A 82 7.64 15.60 -12.27
N ASP A 83 6.58 14.78 -12.29
CA ASP A 83 6.52 13.39 -11.82
C ASP A 83 7.56 12.52 -12.53
N SER A 84 8.84 12.69 -12.22
CA SER A 84 9.90 11.83 -12.72
C SER A 84 9.91 10.59 -11.83
N TRP A 85 9.31 9.51 -12.33
CA TRP A 85 9.56 8.16 -11.84
C TRP A 85 11.06 7.85 -11.99
N GLY A 86 11.84 8.29 -11.01
CA GLY A 86 13.25 7.94 -10.88
C GLY A 86 13.42 6.52 -10.36
N THR A 87 14.64 6.01 -10.43
CA THR A 87 15.00 4.69 -9.92
C THR A 87 14.78 4.56 -8.41
N ILE A 88 14.74 3.31 -7.95
CA ILE A 88 14.78 3.00 -6.52
C ILE A 88 16.08 3.62 -5.95
N PRO A 89 16.00 4.46 -4.89
CA PRO A 89 17.16 5.16 -4.35
C PRO A 89 18.34 4.23 -4.07
N GLY A 90 19.54 4.59 -4.54
CA GLY A 90 20.75 3.79 -4.39
C GLY A 90 20.90 2.65 -5.41
N THR A 91 20.04 2.59 -6.44
CA THR A 91 20.06 1.55 -7.48
C THR A 91 19.78 2.12 -8.87
N SER A 92 19.95 1.29 -9.90
CA SER A 92 19.55 1.57 -11.29
C SER A 92 18.15 1.05 -11.64
N GLU A 93 17.45 0.41 -10.70
CA GLU A 93 16.17 -0.28 -10.93
C GLU A 93 15.03 0.73 -11.02
N LYS A 94 14.17 0.60 -12.04
CA LYS A 94 13.06 1.56 -12.26
C LYS A 94 11.80 1.14 -11.50
N SER A 95 11.64 -0.15 -11.28
CA SER A 95 10.53 -0.74 -10.57
C SER A 95 11.04 -1.86 -9.66
N LEU A 96 10.34 -2.12 -8.56
CA LEU A 96 10.60 -3.29 -7.74
C LEU A 96 10.36 -4.59 -8.54
N ALA A 97 9.58 -4.54 -9.62
CA ALA A 97 9.36 -5.66 -10.53
C ALA A 97 10.65 -6.15 -11.20
N ASP A 98 11.68 -5.30 -11.28
CA ASP A 98 13.00 -5.65 -11.83
C ASP A 98 13.70 -6.72 -10.97
N ARG A 99 13.30 -6.86 -9.68
CA ARG A 99 13.87 -7.82 -8.71
C ARG A 99 13.20 -9.20 -8.70
N LEU A 100 12.16 -9.40 -9.51
CA LEU A 100 11.49 -10.70 -9.64
C LEU A 100 12.34 -11.65 -10.49
N THR A 101 12.45 -12.90 -10.03
CA THR A 101 13.06 -13.99 -10.81
C THR A 101 12.22 -14.32 -12.05
N PRO A 102 12.79 -14.96 -13.09
CA PRO A 102 12.01 -15.38 -14.26
C PRO A 102 10.80 -16.25 -13.90
N GLU A 103 10.97 -17.18 -12.95
CA GLU A 103 9.92 -18.07 -12.47
C GLU A 103 8.79 -17.29 -11.79
N GLU A 104 9.15 -16.29 -10.98
CA GLU A 104 8.19 -15.40 -10.32
C GLU A 104 7.46 -14.51 -11.32
N LYS A 105 8.15 -13.99 -12.35
CA LYS A 105 7.52 -13.23 -13.43
C LYS A 105 6.50 -14.07 -14.19
N ASN A 106 6.80 -15.35 -14.43
CA ASN A 106 5.87 -16.29 -15.07
C ASN A 106 4.67 -16.65 -14.17
N ALA A 107 4.89 -16.80 -12.86
CA ALA A 107 3.82 -17.08 -11.91
C ALA A 107 2.99 -15.84 -11.52
N ASN A 108 3.49 -14.64 -11.81
CA ASN A 108 2.86 -13.37 -11.46
C ASN A 108 1.51 -13.23 -12.16
N GLN A 109 0.46 -12.93 -11.40
CA GLN A 109 -0.90 -12.71 -11.88
C GLN A 109 -1.22 -11.21 -12.01
N ILE A 110 -0.21 -10.37 -12.27
CA ILE A 110 -0.34 -8.91 -12.32
C ILE A 110 -1.36 -8.42 -13.36
N GLN A 111 -1.58 -9.18 -14.43
CA GLN A 111 -2.62 -8.94 -15.44
C GLN A 111 -4.04 -8.95 -14.87
N ARG A 112 -4.25 -9.58 -13.70
CA ARG A 112 -5.54 -9.53 -12.98
C ARG A 112 -5.72 -8.22 -12.22
N ALA A 113 -4.63 -7.51 -11.92
CA ALA A 113 -4.71 -6.23 -11.24
C ALA A 113 -5.27 -5.18 -12.21
N LYS A 114 -6.44 -4.63 -11.88
CA LYS A 114 -6.94 -3.42 -12.55
C LYS A 114 -6.05 -2.23 -12.18
N ARG A 115 -6.00 -1.23 -13.06
CA ARG A 115 -5.33 0.04 -12.75
C ARG A 115 -5.97 0.61 -11.48
N PRO A 116 -5.18 0.85 -10.41
CA PRO A 116 -5.72 1.45 -9.20
C PRO A 116 -6.38 2.78 -9.51
N THR A 117 -7.44 3.08 -8.79
CA THR A 117 -8.22 4.30 -8.95
C THR A 117 -8.17 5.12 -7.67
N ASN A 118 -8.74 6.34 -7.71
CA ASN A 118 -9.00 7.11 -6.51
C ASN A 118 -7.73 7.45 -5.71
N MET A 119 -7.73 7.26 -4.39
CA MET A 119 -6.57 7.46 -3.51
C MET A 119 -5.33 6.68 -3.98
N MET A 120 -5.55 5.55 -4.67
CA MET A 120 -4.51 4.66 -5.12
C MET A 120 -4.04 4.94 -6.55
N GLU A 121 -4.60 5.92 -7.27
CA GLU A 121 -4.33 6.15 -8.71
C GLU A 121 -2.83 6.29 -9.06
N LYS A 122 -2.05 6.88 -8.15
CA LYS A 122 -0.61 7.09 -8.34
C LYS A 122 0.23 5.84 -8.01
N PHE A 123 -0.37 4.81 -7.42
CA PHE A 123 0.29 3.54 -7.18
C PHE A 123 0.27 2.67 -8.43
N LYS A 124 1.38 1.95 -8.64
CA LYS A 124 1.52 0.97 -9.72
C LYS A 124 1.62 -0.42 -9.11
N PRO A 125 0.77 -1.37 -9.51
CA PRO A 125 0.94 -2.77 -9.14
C PRO A 125 2.31 -3.30 -9.61
N VAL A 126 3.04 -3.98 -8.72
CA VAL A 126 4.35 -4.60 -8.99
C VAL A 126 4.17 -6.08 -9.30
N TYR A 127 3.50 -6.80 -8.39
CA TYR A 127 3.15 -8.20 -8.56
C TYR A 127 1.85 -8.50 -7.83
N LEU A 128 1.24 -9.61 -8.24
CA LEU A 128 0.07 -10.18 -7.60
C LEU A 128 0.19 -11.71 -7.57
N PHE A 129 0.15 -12.30 -6.38
CA PHE A 129 0.17 -13.75 -6.14
C PHE A 129 -1.06 -14.17 -5.32
N PRO A 130 -1.35 -15.48 -5.14
CA PRO A 130 -2.57 -15.94 -4.47
C PRO A 130 -2.77 -15.48 -3.02
N ASN A 131 -1.72 -15.03 -2.32
CA ASN A 131 -1.77 -14.62 -0.92
C ASN A 131 -1.03 -13.31 -0.62
N GLU A 132 -0.44 -12.65 -1.62
CA GLU A 132 0.22 -11.38 -1.44
C GLU A 132 0.32 -10.57 -2.74
N GLY A 133 0.38 -9.25 -2.60
CA GLY A 133 0.45 -8.32 -3.72
C GLY A 133 1.09 -7.03 -3.27
N VAL A 134 1.79 -6.38 -4.20
CA VAL A 134 2.55 -5.16 -3.91
C VAL A 134 2.20 -4.09 -4.91
N LEU A 135 2.07 -2.88 -4.41
CA LEU A 135 2.03 -1.67 -5.20
C LEU A 135 3.21 -0.79 -4.83
N GLU A 136 3.73 -0.05 -5.80
CA GLU A 136 4.78 0.93 -5.62
C GLU A 136 4.30 2.33 -5.97
N ILE A 137 4.86 3.32 -5.29
CA ILE A 137 4.70 4.73 -5.64
C ILE A 137 6.06 5.41 -5.45
N SER A 138 6.47 6.17 -6.46
CA SER A 138 7.69 6.96 -6.41
C SER A 138 7.33 8.43 -6.58
N ASN A 139 7.81 9.26 -5.66
CA ASN A 139 7.77 10.71 -5.77
C ASN A 139 9.13 11.30 -5.36
N ARG A 140 9.22 12.63 -5.39
CA ARG A 140 10.46 13.35 -5.07
C ARG A 140 10.93 13.17 -3.63
N THR A 141 10.02 12.85 -2.71
CA THR A 141 10.32 12.68 -1.28
C THR A 141 10.59 11.22 -0.91
N VAL A 142 9.84 10.27 -1.46
CA VAL A 142 9.93 8.84 -1.09
C VAL A 142 9.76 7.91 -2.28
N TYR A 143 10.37 6.73 -2.20
CA TYR A 143 9.90 5.56 -2.93
C TYR A 143 9.23 4.64 -1.91
N ALA A 144 7.93 4.40 -2.05
CA ALA A 144 7.14 3.66 -1.09
C ALA A 144 6.54 2.40 -1.72
N LEU A 145 6.43 1.34 -0.92
CA LEU A 145 5.72 0.13 -1.27
C LEU A 145 4.54 -0.06 -0.33
N LEU A 146 3.43 -0.48 -0.89
CA LEU A 146 2.26 -0.93 -0.17
C LEU A 146 2.10 -2.42 -0.44
N HIS A 147 2.38 -3.23 0.58
CA HIS A 147 2.21 -4.67 0.53
C HIS A 147 0.89 -5.05 1.20
N LEU A 148 0.13 -5.91 0.55
CA LEU A 148 -1.01 -6.61 1.12
C LEU A 148 -0.68 -8.09 1.18
N GLY A 149 -0.93 -8.71 2.32
CA GLY A 149 -0.69 -10.14 2.54
C GLY A 149 -1.86 -10.78 3.27
N LEU A 150 -2.31 -11.94 2.81
CA LEU A 150 -3.36 -12.74 3.43
C LEU A 150 -2.75 -13.97 4.09
N THR A 151 -2.73 -13.95 5.43
CA THR A 151 -2.27 -15.09 6.24
C THR A 151 -3.46 -15.96 6.62
N SER A 152 -3.26 -17.29 6.60
CA SER A 152 -4.26 -18.29 7.02
C SER A 152 -5.66 -18.05 6.42
N GLN A 153 -5.71 -17.58 5.17
CA GLN A 153 -6.92 -17.28 4.38
C GLN A 153 -7.90 -16.26 4.99
N THR A 154 -7.59 -15.66 6.14
CA THR A 154 -8.56 -14.85 6.91
C THR A 154 -7.98 -13.56 7.46
N LYS A 155 -6.66 -13.51 7.67
CA LYS A 155 -6.00 -12.35 8.28
C LYS A 155 -5.32 -11.52 7.19
N LEU A 156 -6.01 -10.46 6.77
CA LEU A 156 -5.45 -9.50 5.83
C LEU A 156 -4.53 -8.52 6.56
N THR A 157 -3.32 -8.37 6.05
CA THR A 157 -2.30 -7.50 6.61
C THR A 157 -1.83 -6.50 5.56
N LEU A 158 -1.41 -5.34 6.05
CA LEU A 158 -0.84 -4.25 5.30
C LEU A 158 0.59 -4.03 5.80
N GLY A 159 1.55 -3.94 4.90
CA GLY A 159 2.89 -3.43 5.17
C GLY A 159 3.18 -2.19 4.33
N VAL A 160 3.75 -1.16 4.94
CA VAL A 160 4.22 0.04 4.24
C VAL A 160 5.73 0.12 4.37
N TYR A 161 6.40 0.01 3.23
CA TYR A 161 7.84 0.09 3.15
C TYR A 161 8.26 1.42 2.52
N ILE A 162 9.36 2.00 2.98
CA ILE A 162 9.94 3.21 2.41
C ILE A 162 11.41 2.96 2.11
N LYS A 163 11.82 3.36 0.91
CA LYS A 163 13.21 3.60 0.58
C LYS A 163 13.46 5.10 0.67
N SER A 164 14.30 5.49 1.62
CA SER A 164 14.67 6.89 1.83
C SER A 164 15.46 7.45 0.66
N ARG A 165 15.15 8.69 0.26
CA ARG A 165 15.96 9.49 -0.69
C ARG A 165 17.00 10.36 0.02
N GLY A 166 17.04 10.34 1.36
CA GLY A 166 17.99 11.09 2.19
C GLY A 166 17.36 11.62 3.48
N ALA A 167 18.08 12.50 4.18
CA ALA A 167 17.64 13.05 5.48
C ALA A 167 16.26 13.74 5.43
N LEU A 168 15.94 14.34 4.28
CA LEU A 168 14.64 14.98 4.04
C LEU A 168 13.47 14.00 4.12
N THR A 169 13.62 12.82 3.52
CA THR A 169 12.63 11.73 3.61
C THR A 169 12.41 11.36 5.07
N THR A 170 13.49 11.15 5.82
CA THR A 170 13.41 10.76 7.23
C THR A 170 12.70 11.82 8.07
N PHE A 171 13.06 13.10 7.89
CA PHE A 171 12.40 14.20 8.58
C PHE A 171 10.90 14.28 8.24
N TYR A 172 10.56 14.22 6.95
CA TYR A 172 9.18 14.23 6.47
C TYR A 172 8.36 13.07 7.07
N MET A 173 8.88 11.84 7.00
CA MET A 173 8.19 10.65 7.49
C MET A 173 7.95 10.67 9.00
N THR A 174 8.89 11.24 9.77
CA THR A 174 8.72 11.48 11.21
C THR A 174 7.64 12.52 11.49
N LEU A 175 7.66 13.65 10.77
CA LEU A 175 6.70 14.74 10.97
C LEU A 175 5.25 14.29 10.71
N ILE A 176 5.02 13.50 9.65
CA ILE A 176 3.67 13.04 9.30
C ILE A 176 3.24 11.79 10.08
N LYS A 177 4.13 11.15 10.86
CA LYS A 177 3.82 9.93 11.61
C LYS A 177 2.59 10.07 12.53
N PRO A 178 2.51 11.04 13.47
CA PRO A 178 1.34 11.14 14.35
C PRO A 178 0.04 11.28 13.56
N PHE A 179 0.09 12.08 12.50
CA PHE A 179 -1.04 12.30 11.61
C PHE A 179 -1.47 11.01 10.90
N ARG A 180 -0.50 10.26 10.35
CA ARG A 180 -0.74 8.98 9.66
C ARG A 180 -1.38 7.94 10.59
N HIS A 181 -0.91 7.85 11.84
CA HIS A 181 -1.38 6.84 12.79
C HIS A 181 -2.71 7.21 13.46
N TRP A 182 -2.99 8.49 13.69
CA TRP A 182 -4.18 8.92 14.43
C TRP A 182 -5.34 9.34 13.56
N VAL A 183 -5.08 9.71 12.30
CA VAL A 183 -6.11 10.22 11.40
C VAL A 183 -6.21 9.39 10.13
N VAL A 184 -5.10 9.22 9.38
CA VAL A 184 -5.15 8.52 8.07
C VAL A 184 -5.57 7.07 8.22
N TYR A 185 -4.77 6.25 8.91
CA TYR A 185 -5.04 4.82 9.01
C TYR A 185 -6.39 4.55 9.69
N PRO A 186 -6.76 5.19 10.82
CA PRO A 186 -8.06 4.93 11.44
C PRO A 186 -9.25 5.31 10.56
N THR A 187 -9.18 6.40 9.81
CA THR A 187 -10.27 6.77 8.88
C THR A 187 -10.31 5.81 7.70
N TRP A 188 -9.18 5.55 7.06
CA TRP A 188 -9.11 4.63 5.93
C TRP A 188 -9.61 3.23 6.27
N PHE A 189 -9.19 2.68 7.41
CA PHE A 189 -9.59 1.35 7.86
C PHE A 189 -11.07 1.28 8.27
N ARG A 190 -11.63 2.33 8.89
CA ARG A 190 -13.07 2.40 9.18
C ARG A 190 -13.89 2.41 7.90
N ALA A 191 -13.50 3.24 6.94
CA ALA A 191 -14.18 3.34 5.66
C ALA A 191 -14.11 2.02 4.89
N MET A 192 -12.95 1.37 4.87
CA MET A 192 -12.78 0.03 4.30
C MET A 192 -13.70 -1.01 4.94
N GLN A 193 -13.76 -1.05 6.26
CA GLN A 193 -14.60 -2.01 6.98
C GLN A 193 -16.09 -1.84 6.60
N ALA A 194 -16.59 -0.60 6.64
CA ALA A 194 -17.98 -0.30 6.32
C ALA A 194 -18.33 -0.66 4.87
N ASN A 195 -17.45 -0.35 3.91
CA ASN A 195 -17.73 -0.58 2.49
C ASN A 195 -17.50 -2.04 2.06
N TRP A 196 -16.67 -2.79 2.78
CA TRP A 196 -16.48 -4.22 2.51
C TRP A 196 -17.77 -5.00 2.76
N GLU A 197 -18.50 -4.70 3.84
CA GLU A 197 -19.79 -5.32 4.13
C GLU A 197 -20.81 -5.03 3.02
N HIS A 198 -20.83 -3.81 2.49
CA HIS A 198 -21.66 -3.47 1.33
C HIS A 198 -21.22 -4.18 0.03
N HIS A 199 -19.92 -4.29 -0.21
CA HIS A 199 -19.37 -5.01 -1.37
C HIS A 199 -19.77 -6.49 -1.37
N LEU A 200 -19.72 -7.15 -0.20
CA LEU A 200 -20.14 -8.55 -0.08
C LEU A 200 -21.64 -8.77 -0.35
N ASN A 201 -22.47 -7.76 -0.03
CA ASN A 201 -23.93 -7.83 -0.11
C ASN A 201 -24.51 -7.29 -1.43
N SER A 202 -23.68 -6.69 -2.27
CA SER A 202 -24.10 -6.23 -3.60
C SER A 202 -23.93 -7.40 -4.59
N PRO A 203 -25.00 -7.88 -5.25
CA PRO A 203 -24.86 -8.88 -6.31
C PRO A 203 -23.96 -8.28 -7.40
N SER A 204 -22.93 -9.02 -7.79
CA SER A 204 -22.14 -8.72 -8.98
C SER A 204 -23.10 -8.62 -10.17
N LEU A 205 -23.31 -7.39 -10.66
CA LEU A 205 -24.00 -7.12 -11.91
C LEU A 205 -23.24 -7.75 -13.09
#